data_AF-F0Y547-F1
#
_entry.id   AF-F0Y547-F1
#
_cell.length_a   1.000
_cell.length_b   1.000
_cell.length_c   1.000
_cell.angle_alpha   90.00
_cell.angle_beta   90.00
_cell.angle_gamma   90.00
#
_symmetry.space_group_name_H-M   'P 1'
#
loop_
_entity.id
_entity.type
_entity.pdbx_description
1 polymer ?
#
loop_
_entity_poly.entity_id
_entity_poly.type
_entity_poly.pdbx_seq_one_letter_code
_entity_poly.pdbx_strand_id
1 'polypeptide(L)'
;MRRLSENPDLEGVTHVFVDEVHERTIESDFLLMVLRDVLARRADLKLVLMSATLDADLFANYFPGDVPTVSIPGRAYPVAALY
;
A
#
# COMPACT_ATOMS: atom_id res chain seq x y z
N MET A 1 -6.43 -10.90 -3.69
CA MET A 1 -7.13 -11.11 -4.98
C MET A 1 -8.51 -11.76 -4.84
N ARG A 2 -8.67 -12.97 -4.27
CA ARG A 2 -9.97 -13.71 -4.26
C ARG A 2 -11.17 -12.92 -3.70
N ARG A 3 -10.98 -12.14 -2.63
CA ARG A 3 -12.07 -11.31 -2.09
C ARG A 3 -12.51 -10.19 -3.03
N LEU A 4 -11.59 -9.61 -3.81
CA LEU A 4 -11.90 -8.61 -4.82
C LEU A 4 -12.63 -9.21 -6.02
N SER A 5 -12.35 -10.47 -6.37
CA SER A 5 -13.13 -11.15 -7.42
C SER A 5 -14.56 -11.48 -6.99
N GLU A 6 -14.78 -11.75 -5.70
CA GLU A 6 -16.11 -12.06 -5.15
C GLU A 6 -16.88 -10.80 -4.72
N ASN A 7 -16.18 -9.75 -4.31
CA ASN A 7 -16.71 -8.46 -3.87
C ASN A 7 -15.83 -7.30 -4.40
N PRO A 8 -16.06 -6.88 -5.66
CA PRO A 8 -15.21 -5.89 -6.34
C PRO A 8 -15.17 -4.51 -5.69
N ASP A 9 -16.26 -4.10 -5.03
CA ASP A 9 -16.35 -2.80 -4.36
C ASP A 9 -16.06 -2.86 -2.85
N LEU A 10 -15.59 -4.03 -2.37
CA LEU A 10 -15.22 -4.28 -0.98
C LEU A 10 -16.29 -3.83 0.03
N GLU A 11 -17.56 -4.11 -0.28
CA GLU A 11 -18.69 -3.81 0.62
C GLU A 11 -18.46 -4.39 2.02
N GLY A 12 -18.78 -3.60 3.05
CA GLY A 12 -18.54 -3.94 4.46
C GLY A 12 -17.11 -3.74 4.95
N VAL A 13 -16.15 -3.40 4.07
CA VAL A 13 -14.79 -3.04 4.44
C VAL A 13 -14.64 -1.52 4.47
N THR A 14 -14.06 -1.01 5.55
CA THR A 14 -13.79 0.43 5.72
C THR A 14 -12.33 0.78 5.48
N HIS A 15 -11.40 -0.15 5.74
CA HIS A 15 -9.95 0.07 5.62
C HIS A 15 -9.27 -1.12 4.96
N VAL A 16 -8.31 -0.84 4.09
CA VAL A 16 -7.42 -1.83 3.47
C VAL A 16 -5.98 -1.45 3.79
N PHE A 17 -5.21 -2.42 4.27
CA PHE A 17 -3.78 -2.30 4.51
C PHE A 17 -3.04 -3.17 3.48
N VAL A 18 -2.08 -2.59 2.78
CA VAL A 18 -1.18 -3.31 1.88
C VAL A 18 0.22 -3.16 2.43
N ASP A 19 0.83 -4.29 2.78
CA ASP A 19 2.16 -4.35 3.37
C ASP A 19 3.22 -4.72 2.33
N GLU A 20 4.48 -4.43 2.65
CA GLU A 20 5.66 -4.73 1.82
C GLU A 20 5.54 -4.28 0.36
N VAL A 21 4.91 -3.12 0.13
CA VAL A 21 4.75 -2.59 -1.24
C VAL A 21 6.09 -2.33 -1.94
N HIS A 22 7.17 -2.22 -1.16
CA HIS A 22 8.53 -2.06 -1.65
C HIS A 22 9.09 -3.26 -2.42
N GLU A 23 8.53 -4.46 -2.25
CA GLU A 23 8.97 -5.65 -3.01
C GLU A 23 8.56 -5.59 -4.48
N ARG A 24 7.59 -4.73 -4.83
CA ARG A 24 7.10 -4.51 -6.20
C ARG A 24 6.80 -5.80 -6.95
N THR A 25 6.13 -6.73 -6.28
CA THR A 25 5.61 -7.95 -6.91
C THR A 25 4.50 -7.60 -7.90
N ILE A 26 4.34 -8.43 -8.94
CA ILE A 26 3.30 -8.24 -9.96
C ILE A 26 1.91 -8.21 -9.30
N GLU A 27 1.71 -9.06 -8.30
CA GLU A 27 0.48 -9.17 -7.54
C GLU A 27 0.19 -7.89 -6.74
N SER A 28 1.20 -7.28 -6.12
CA SER A 28 1.04 -6.04 -5.37
C SER A 28 0.73 -4.87 -6.31
N ASP A 29 1.48 -4.72 -7.40
CA ASP A 29 1.26 -3.66 -8.39
C ASP A 29 -0.14 -3.76 -9.02
N PHE A 30 -0.59 -4.98 -9.37
CA PHE A 30 -1.95 -5.21 -9.87
C PHE A 30 -3.01 -4.90 -8.81
N LEU A 31 -2.77 -5.27 -7.54
CA LEU A 31 -3.68 -4.94 -6.44
C LEU A 31 -3.82 -3.42 -6.27
N LEU A 32 -2.71 -2.67 -6.32
CA LEU A 32 -2.72 -1.20 -6.21
C LEU A 32 -3.48 -0.55 -7.36
N MET A 33 -3.35 -1.07 -8.58
CA MET A 33 -4.15 -0.63 -9.73
C MET A 33 -5.65 -0.82 -9.48
N VAL A 34 -6.07 -2.01 -9.05
CA VAL A 34 -7.48 -2.29 -8.78
C VAL A 34 -8.01 -1.45 -7.61
N LEU A 35 -7.24 -1.29 -6.53
CA LEU A 35 -7.62 -0.49 -5.38
C LEU A 35 -7.76 1.00 -5.74
N ARG A 36 -6.92 1.53 -6.63
CA ARG A 36 -7.05 2.89 -7.15
C ARG A 36 -8.41 3.11 -7.82
N ASP A 37 -8.86 2.15 -8.63
CA ASP A 37 -10.17 2.22 -9.29
C ASP A 37 -11.32 2.12 -8.29
N VAL A 38 -11.19 1.28 -7.25
CA VAL A 38 -12.19 1.15 -6.19
C VAL A 38 -12.29 2.45 -5.37
N LEU A 39 -11.17 3.05 -5.00
CA LEU A 39 -11.14 4.32 -4.26
C LEU A 39 -11.81 5.47 -5.02
N ALA A 40 -11.73 5.47 -6.36
CA ALA A 40 -12.44 6.44 -7.19
C ALA A 40 -13.97 6.32 -7.09
N ARG A 41 -14.50 5.13 -6.77
CA ARG A 41 -15.94 4.87 -6.59
C ARG A 41 -16.37 4.92 -5.12
N ARG A 42 -15.47 4.60 -4.19
CA ARG A 42 -15.71 4.46 -2.74
C ARG A 42 -14.91 5.48 -1.95
N ALA A 43 -15.45 6.70 -1.81
CA ALA A 43 -14.81 7.78 -1.04
C ALA A 43 -14.72 7.48 0.49
N ASP A 44 -15.52 6.55 0.98
CA ASP A 44 -15.54 6.08 2.37
C ASP A 44 -14.45 5.05 2.67
N LEU A 45 -13.91 4.36 1.66
CA LEU A 45 -12.84 3.39 1.81
C LEU A 45 -11.50 4.09 2.07
N LYS A 46 -10.76 3.62 3.07
CA LYS A 46 -9.42 4.11 3.40
C LYS A 46 -8.36 3.08 3.02
N LEU A 47 -7.31 3.53 2.35
CA LEU A 47 -6.16 2.70 1.99
C LEU A 47 -4.93 3.17 2.77
N VAL A 48 -4.21 2.21 3.37
CA VAL A 48 -2.93 2.43 4.03
C VAL A 48 -1.89 1.54 3.38
N LEU A 49 -0.79 2.13 2.93
CA LEU A 49 0.35 1.43 2.33
C LEU A 49 1.48 1.39 3.35
N MET A 50 2.11 0.23 3.51
CA MET A 50 3.23 0.01 4.42
C MET A 50 4.42 -0.51 3.64
N SER A 51 5.59 0.08 3.93
CA SER A 51 6.86 -0.17 3.25
C SER A 51 8.00 -0.09 4.26
N ALA A 52 8.97 -1.00 4.14
CA ALA A 52 10.21 -0.92 4.90
C ALA A 52 11.24 0.06 4.30
N THR A 53 11.06 0.48 3.04
CA THR A 53 11.99 1.37 2.33
C THR A 53 11.45 2.81 2.25
N LEU A 54 12.38 3.75 2.05
CA LEU A 54 12.13 5.19 2.03
C LEU A 54 11.38 5.70 0.79
N ASP A 55 11.11 4.87 -0.21
CA ASP A 55 10.46 5.30 -1.47
C ASP A 55 8.93 5.41 -1.32
N ALA A 56 8.49 6.12 -0.28
CA ALA A 56 7.07 6.40 -0.05
C ALA A 56 6.50 7.38 -1.09
N ASP A 57 7.35 8.25 -1.64
CA ASP A 57 6.96 9.27 -2.61
C ASP A 57 6.48 8.66 -3.92
N LEU A 58 7.08 7.55 -4.38
CA LEU A 58 6.62 6.83 -5.57
C LEU A 58 5.14 6.41 -5.43
N PHE A 59 4.79 5.83 -4.29
CA PHE A 59 3.42 5.37 -4.03
C PHE A 59 2.47 6.53 -3.77
N ALA A 60 2.90 7.55 -3.03
CA ALA A 60 2.12 8.76 -2.79
C ALA A 60 1.73 9.44 -4.11
N ASN A 61 2.68 9.58 -5.04
CA ASN A 61 2.44 10.19 -6.36
C ASN A 61 1.59 9.32 -7.31
N TYR A 62 1.50 8.01 -7.06
CA TYR A 62 0.68 7.11 -7.87
C TYR A 62 -0.82 7.30 -7.62
N PHE A 63 -1.21 7.57 -6.37
CA PHE A 63 -2.60 7.80 -6.00
C PHE A 63 -2.98 9.28 -6.19
N PRO A 64 -4.21 9.57 -6.66
CA PRO A 64 -4.63 10.94 -6.86
C PRO A 64 -4.86 11.66 -5.52
N GLY A 65 -4.52 12.95 -5.47
CA GLY A 65 -4.68 13.80 -4.30
C GLY A 65 -3.40 13.96 -3.49
N ASP A 66 -3.50 14.66 -2.37
CA ASP A 66 -2.40 14.80 -1.42
C ASP A 66 -2.39 13.59 -0.49
N VAL A 67 -1.40 12.72 -0.66
CA VAL A 67 -1.26 11.47 0.12
C VAL A 67 -0.21 11.70 1.21
N PRO A 68 -0.61 11.80 2.49
CA PRO A 68 0.35 12.03 3.56
C PRO A 68 1.24 10.81 3.77
N THR A 69 2.55 11.05 3.86
CA THR A 69 3.55 10.03 4.19
C THR A 69 3.95 10.13 5.67
N VAL A 70 4.08 8.98 6.32
CA VAL A 70 4.51 8.88 7.72
C VAL A 70 5.75 8.01 7.77
N SER A 71 6.87 8.57 8.21
CA SER A 71 8.11 7.82 8.44
C SER A 71 8.21 7.43 9.92
N ILE A 72 8.31 6.13 10.18
CA ILE A 72 8.49 5.59 11.52
C ILE A 72 9.96 5.18 11.66
N PRO A 73 10.73 5.77 12.59
CA PRO A 73 12.14 5.43 12.75
C PRO A 73 12.28 3.97 13.21
N GLY A 74 12.99 3.17 12.42
CA GLY A 74 13.35 1.81 12.79
C GLY A 74 14.34 1.80 13.97
N ARG A 75 14.23 0.78 14.83
CA ARG A 75 15.28 0.44 15.79
C ARG A 75 16.14 -0.66 15.18
N ALA A 76 17.33 -0.30 14.70
CA ALA A 76 18.32 -1.27 14.25
C ALA A 76 19.46 -1.37 15.27
N TYR A 77 19.94 -2.59 15.52
CA TYR A 77 21.17 -2.83 16.26
C TYR A 77 22.30 -3.03 15.25
N PRO A 78 23.53 -2.56 15.53
CA PRO A 78 24.64 -2.73 14.60
C PRO A 78 24.91 -4.23 14.38
N VAL A 79 24.89 -4.66 13.12
CA VAL A 79 25.24 -6.02 12.70
C VAL A 79 26.56 -5.95 11.94
N ALA A 80 27.56 -6.73 12.35
CA ALA A 80 28.83 -6.82 11.65
C ALA A 80 28.68 -7.71 10.41
N ALA A 81 28.97 -7.18 9.22
CA ALA A 81 29.10 -7.97 8.01
C ALA A 81 30.52 -8.54 7.94
N LEU A 82 30.65 -9.88 7.89
CA LEU A 82 31.89 -10.57 7.60
C LEU A 82 31.87 -10.93 6.10
N TYR A 83 32.91 -10.52 5.37
CA TYR A 83 33.10 -10.81 3.95
C TYR A 83 34.18 -11.87 3.75
#